data_AF-A0A9D7Y9Z1-F1
#
_entry.id   AF-A0A9D7Y9Z1-F1
#
_cell.length_a   1.000
_cell.length_b   1.000
_cell.length_c   1.000
_cell.angle_alpha   90.00
_cell.angle_beta   90.00
_cell.angle_gamma   90.00
#
_symmetry.space_group_name_H-M   'P 1'
#
loop_
_entity.id
_entity.type
_entity.pdbx_description
1 polymer ?
#
loop_
_entity_poly.entity_id
_entity_poly.type
_entity_poly.pdbx_seq_one_letter_code
_entity_poly.pdbx_strand_id
1 'polypeptide(L)'
;MKTPLIFPNFAQININILPKISFFQNFFIALLAAIFLIYIIHISISLYIPLFFMVLFSFWFGLTAHKKGWVFTFLQLMIVIAGYWALVGLGLTAKMPDQAIFVSHISFFPILFPGLVVSLIYRF
;
A
#
# COMPACT_ATOMS: atom_id res chain seq x y z
N MET A 1 30.89 -15.16 30.23
CA MET A 1 29.62 -14.57 30.70
C MET A 1 28.83 -14.11 29.49
N LYS A 2 27.64 -14.67 29.24
CA LYS A 2 26.73 -14.21 28.17
C LYS A 2 25.82 -13.15 28.77
N THR A 3 25.99 -11.90 28.37
CA THR A 3 25.07 -10.82 28.72
C THR A 3 23.72 -11.10 28.06
N PRO A 4 22.60 -11.18 28.82
CA PRO A 4 21.29 -11.28 28.20
C PRO A 4 21.00 -9.95 27.49
N LEU A 5 20.72 -10.03 26.19
CA LEU A 5 20.16 -8.93 25.41
C LEU A 5 18.76 -8.66 25.96
N ILE A 6 18.66 -7.68 26.84
CA ILE A 6 17.38 -7.10 27.28
C ILE A 6 16.88 -6.30 26.09
N PHE A 7 16.02 -6.89 25.28
CA PHE A 7 15.27 -6.13 24.29
C PHE A 7 14.37 -5.15 25.05
N PRO A 8 14.42 -3.84 24.73
CA PRO A 8 13.49 -2.91 25.34
C PRO A 8 12.08 -3.36 25.00
N ASN A 9 11.23 -3.35 26.02
CA ASN A 9 9.80 -3.59 25.92
C ASN A 9 9.21 -2.42 25.11
N PHE A 10 9.39 -2.46 23.79
CA PHE A 10 8.77 -1.52 22.88
C PHE A 10 7.29 -1.55 23.20
N ALA A 11 6.76 -0.40 23.59
CA ALA A 11 5.39 -0.20 24.01
C ALA A 11 4.47 -1.13 23.21
N GLN A 12 3.84 -2.09 23.89
CA GLN A 12 2.74 -2.84 23.32
C GLN A 12 1.67 -1.81 22.94
N ILE A 13 1.73 -1.30 21.72
CA ILE A 13 0.70 -0.45 21.14
C ILE A 13 -0.55 -1.30 21.28
N ASN A 14 -1.49 -0.85 22.11
CA ASN A 14 -2.70 -1.61 22.41
C ASN A 14 -3.52 -1.71 21.12
N ILE A 15 -3.31 -2.80 20.40
CA ILE A 15 -3.86 -3.09 19.08
C ILE A 15 -5.40 -3.11 19.12
N ASN A 16 -6.01 -3.23 20.30
CA ASN A 16 -7.46 -3.14 20.49
C ASN A 16 -8.02 -1.73 20.29
N ILE A 17 -7.17 -0.69 20.19
CA ILE A 17 -7.60 0.68 19.88
C ILE A 17 -7.84 0.85 18.36
N LEU A 18 -7.23 -0.01 17.53
CA LEU A 18 -7.42 0.07 16.08
C LEU A 18 -8.79 -0.48 15.67
N PRO A 19 -9.55 0.24 14.82
CA PRO A 19 -10.86 -0.19 14.41
C PRO A 19 -10.76 -1.52 13.65
N LYS A 20 -11.48 -2.54 14.12
CA LYS A 20 -11.62 -3.82 13.41
C LYS A 20 -12.57 -3.62 12.23
N ILE A 21 -12.00 -3.25 11.10
CA ILE A 21 -12.72 -3.08 9.84
C ILE A 21 -13.00 -4.47 9.23
N SER A 22 -14.22 -4.69 8.75
CA SER A 22 -14.60 -5.94 8.09
C SER A 22 -13.81 -6.16 6.79
N PHE A 23 -13.77 -7.40 6.31
CA PHE A 23 -13.11 -7.73 5.04
C PHE A 23 -13.68 -6.91 3.86
N PHE A 24 -15.01 -6.82 3.76
CA PHE A 24 -15.68 -6.08 2.70
C PHE A 24 -15.37 -4.58 2.73
N GLN A 25 -15.34 -3.97 3.92
CA GLN A 25 -14.97 -2.56 4.05
C GLN A 25 -13.51 -2.32 3.63
N ASN A 26 -12.57 -3.19 4.01
CA ASN A 26 -11.18 -3.08 3.55
C ASN A 26 -11.05 -3.24 2.03
N PHE A 27 -11.84 -4.13 1.42
CA PHE A 27 -11.90 -4.28 -0.03
C PHE A 27 -12.39 -2.99 -0.72
N PHE A 28 -13.49 -2.39 -0.24
CA PHE A 28 -13.99 -1.12 -0.78
C PHE A 28 -12.97 0.02 -0.61
N ILE A 29 -12.29 0.09 0.54
CA ILE A 29 -11.24 1.08 0.77
C ILE A 29 -10.07 0.86 -0.20
N ALA A 30 -9.65 -0.39 -0.43
CA ALA A 30 -8.59 -0.73 -1.40
C ALA A 30 -8.97 -0.32 -2.83
N LEU A 31 -10.23 -0.55 -3.22
CA LEU A 31 -10.73 -0.14 -4.53
C LEU A 31 -10.72 1.39 -4.69
N LEU A 32 -11.26 2.13 -3.71
CA LEU A 32 -11.27 3.60 -3.74
C LEU A 32 -9.84 4.18 -3.74
N ALA A 33 -8.95 3.63 -2.92
CA ALA A 33 -7.55 4.02 -2.87
C ALA A 33 -6.83 3.73 -4.20
N ALA A 34 -7.15 2.63 -4.88
CA ALA A 34 -6.61 2.31 -6.19
C ALA A 34 -7.08 3.30 -7.27
N ILE A 35 -8.39 3.62 -7.32
CA ILE A 35 -8.94 4.60 -8.27
C ILE A 35 -8.29 5.97 -8.06
N PHE A 36 -8.20 6.40 -6.80
CA PHE A 36 -7.53 7.65 -6.43
C PHE A 36 -6.06 7.66 -6.85
N LEU A 37 -5.33 6.57 -6.63
CA LEU A 37 -3.94 6.43 -7.09
C LEU A 37 -3.81 6.50 -8.62
N ILE A 38 -4.67 5.81 -9.36
CA ILE A 38 -4.67 5.84 -10.82
C ILE A 38 -4.83 7.29 -11.31
N TYR A 39 -5.75 8.04 -10.71
CA TYR A 39 -5.91 9.46 -11.01
C TYR A 39 -4.63 10.24 -10.74
N ILE A 40 -4.04 10.12 -9.55
CA ILE A 40 -2.76 10.78 -9.21
C ILE A 40 -1.66 10.42 -10.20
N ILE A 41 -1.51 9.14 -10.56
CA ILE A 41 -0.49 8.68 -11.51
C ILE A 41 -0.64 9.39 -12.86
N HIS A 42 -1.86 9.63 -13.32
CA HIS A 42 -2.10 10.30 -14.61
C HIS A 42 -1.81 11.80 -14.57
N ILE A 43 -2.15 12.47 -13.46
CA ILE A 43 -2.02 13.94 -13.36
C ILE A 43 -0.68 14.40 -12.80
N SER A 44 0.08 13.52 -12.14
CA SER A 44 1.31 13.88 -11.45
C SER A 44 2.45 14.15 -12.43
N ILE A 45 3.24 15.17 -12.10
CA ILE A 45 4.47 15.56 -12.83
C ILE A 45 5.71 14.95 -12.14
N SER A 46 5.54 14.42 -10.92
CA SER A 46 6.60 13.88 -10.08
C SER A 46 6.31 12.45 -9.69
N LEU A 47 7.31 11.58 -9.79
CA LEU A 47 7.22 10.18 -9.38
C LEU A 47 7.06 9.99 -7.86
N TYR A 48 7.51 10.95 -7.04
CA TYR A 48 7.49 10.81 -5.58
C TYR A 48 6.08 10.92 -4.99
N ILE A 49 5.20 11.71 -5.62
CA ILE A 49 3.81 11.90 -5.17
C ILE A 49 3.03 10.57 -5.19
N PRO A 50 2.89 9.86 -6.34
CA PRO A 50 2.17 8.60 -6.37
C PRO A 50 2.85 7.52 -5.51
N LEU A 51 4.19 7.47 -5.45
CA LEU A 51 4.90 6.53 -4.56
C LEU A 51 4.57 6.76 -3.09
N PHE A 52 4.54 8.02 -2.65
CA PHE A 52 4.18 8.37 -1.28
C PHE A 52 2.78 7.83 -0.92
N PHE A 53 1.79 8.05 -1.79
CA PHE A 53 0.44 7.54 -1.56
C PHE A 53 0.36 6.01 -1.59
N MET A 54 1.12 5.34 -2.47
CA MET A 54 1.19 3.88 -2.48
C MET A 54 1.76 3.31 -1.18
N VAL A 55 2.85 3.89 -0.68
CA VAL A 55 3.46 3.51 0.60
C VAL A 55 2.50 3.78 1.75
N LEU A 56 1.85 4.96 1.76
CA LEU A 56 0.88 5.34 2.78
C LEU A 56 -0.31 4.38 2.84
N PHE A 57 -0.91 4.03 1.69
CA PHE A 57 -2.02 3.09 1.65
C PHE A 57 -1.60 1.66 2.01
N SER A 58 -0.42 1.22 1.58
CA SER A 58 0.14 -0.07 1.99
C SER A 58 0.31 -0.17 3.50
N PHE A 59 0.86 0.88 4.12
CA PHE A 59 0.99 0.97 5.56
C PHE A 59 -0.38 0.95 6.25
N TRP A 60 -1.34 1.71 5.73
CA TRP A 60 -2.71 1.74 6.23
C TRP A 60 -3.38 0.35 6.19
N PHE A 61 -3.26 -0.40 5.09
CA PHE A 61 -3.80 -1.76 5.01
C PHE A 61 -3.12 -2.73 5.97
N GLY A 62 -1.83 -2.56 6.22
CA GLY A 62 -1.13 -3.28 7.29
C GLY A 62 -1.77 -3.06 8.66
N LEU A 63 -2.17 -1.82 8.97
CA LEU A 63 -2.80 -1.45 10.24
C LEU A 63 -4.27 -1.85 10.33
N THR A 64 -5.06 -1.72 9.27
CA THR A 64 -6.50 -2.05 9.34
C THR A 64 -6.77 -3.56 9.22
N ALA A 65 -5.84 -4.30 8.62
CA ALA A 65 -5.97 -5.72 8.38
C ALA A 65 -4.70 -6.48 8.78
N HIS A 66 -4.26 -6.40 10.04
CA HIS A 66 -3.00 -6.95 10.56
C HIS A 66 -2.54 -8.32 10.02
N LYS A 67 -3.44 -9.29 9.78
CA LYS A 67 -3.05 -10.62 9.26
C LYS A 67 -3.02 -10.73 7.73
N LYS A 68 -3.71 -9.82 7.03
CA LYS A 68 -4.00 -9.86 5.59
C LYS A 68 -3.74 -8.54 4.88
N GLY A 69 -3.09 -7.56 5.53
CA GLY A 69 -2.86 -6.22 4.99
C GLY A 69 -2.08 -6.27 3.68
N TRP A 70 -1.06 -7.14 3.64
CA TRP A 70 -0.30 -7.42 2.42
C TRP A 70 -1.16 -7.90 1.24
N VAL A 71 -2.26 -8.63 1.48
CA VAL A 71 -3.19 -9.09 0.43
C VAL A 71 -3.93 -7.90 -0.16
N PHE A 72 -4.39 -6.97 0.69
CA PHE A 72 -5.07 -5.76 0.22
C PHE A 72 -4.11 -4.80 -0.50
N THR A 73 -2.87 -4.68 -0.05
CA THR A 73 -1.82 -3.95 -0.78
C THR A 73 -1.57 -4.57 -2.16
N PHE A 74 -1.46 -5.90 -2.24
CA PHE A 74 -1.27 -6.60 -3.51
C PHE A 74 -2.47 -6.40 -4.45
N LEU A 75 -3.69 -6.52 -3.93
CA LEU A 75 -4.92 -6.27 -4.67
C LEU A 75 -4.99 -4.84 -5.21
N GLN A 76 -4.67 -3.84 -4.38
CA GLN A 76 -4.61 -2.44 -4.78
C GLN A 76 -3.63 -2.26 -5.95
N LEU A 77 -2.45 -2.86 -5.86
CA LEU A 77 -1.43 -2.76 -6.90
C LEU A 77 -1.88 -3.41 -8.22
N MET A 78 -2.54 -4.58 -8.17
CA MET A 78 -3.15 -5.21 -9.34
C MET A 78 -4.20 -4.29 -10.00
N ILE A 79 -5.06 -3.65 -9.20
CA ILE A 79 -6.06 -2.71 -9.71
C ILE A 79 -5.39 -1.48 -10.33
N VAL A 80 -4.34 -0.94 -9.71
CA VAL A 80 -3.60 0.21 -10.25
C VAL A 80 -2.96 -0.11 -11.59
N ILE A 81 -2.32 -1.28 -11.74
CA ILE A 81 -1.72 -1.73 -13.01
C ILE A 81 -2.81 -1.89 -14.08
N ALA A 82 -3.87 -2.64 -13.78
CA ALA A 82 -4.95 -2.89 -14.72
C ALA A 82 -5.66 -1.60 -15.13
N GLY A 83 -5.94 -0.72 -14.16
CA GLY A 83 -6.59 0.56 -14.39
C GLY A 83 -5.73 1.54 -15.18
N TYR A 84 -4.41 1.54 -14.96
CA TYR A 84 -3.48 2.33 -15.78
C TYR A 84 -3.56 1.90 -17.25
N TRP A 85 -3.42 0.60 -17.54
CA TRP A 85 -3.51 0.10 -18.92
C TRP A 85 -4.88 0.27 -19.56
N ALA A 86 -5.96 0.16 -18.78
CA ALA A 86 -7.30 0.43 -19.26
C ALA A 86 -7.45 1.88 -19.75
N LEU A 87 -6.96 2.86 -18.97
CA LEU A 87 -7.00 4.28 -19.37
C LEU A 87 -6.11 4.56 -20.59
N VAL A 88 -4.90 3.99 -20.63
CA VAL A 88 -4.03 4.09 -21.80
C VAL A 88 -4.69 3.49 -23.05
N GLY A 89 -5.37 2.35 -22.93
CA GLY A 89 -6.15 1.73 -24.01
C GLY A 89 -7.34 2.56 -24.48
N LEU A 90 -7.86 3.45 -23.63
CA LEU A 90 -8.90 4.45 -23.97
C LEU A 90 -8.30 5.75 -24.53
N GLY A 91 -6.98 5.84 -24.73
CA GLY A 91 -6.29 7.03 -25.22
C GLY A 91 -5.96 8.08 -24.15
N LEU A 92 -6.21 7.79 -22.87
CA LEU A 92 -5.85 8.67 -21.76
C LEU A 92 -4.42 8.38 -21.30
N THR A 93 -3.46 9.14 -21.82
CA THR A 93 -2.05 9.00 -21.45
C THR A 93 -1.71 9.82 -20.21
N ALA A 94 -0.91 9.25 -19.30
CA ALA A 94 -0.36 9.98 -18.17
C ALA A 94 0.55 11.13 -18.63
N LYS A 95 0.65 12.21 -17.83
CA LYS A 95 1.54 13.35 -18.13
C LYS A 95 3.01 12.96 -18.24
N MET A 96 3.44 11.98 -17.46
CA MET A 96 4.80 11.43 -17.45
C MET A 96 4.73 9.89 -17.59
N PRO A 97 4.65 9.34 -18.81
CA PRO A 97 4.42 7.92 -19.05
C PRO A 97 5.48 7.01 -18.42
N ASP A 98 6.76 7.35 -18.57
CA ASP A 98 7.87 6.55 -18.04
C ASP A 98 7.85 6.48 -16.51
N GLN A 99 7.52 7.60 -15.86
CA GLN A 99 7.37 7.66 -14.42
C GLN A 99 6.13 6.87 -13.96
N ALA A 100 5.02 7.00 -14.68
CA ALA A 100 3.79 6.27 -14.38
C ALA A 100 4.02 4.75 -14.42
N ILE A 101 4.73 4.25 -15.43
CA ILE A 101 5.10 2.83 -15.56
C ILE A 101 6.01 2.40 -14.41
N PHE A 102 7.04 3.20 -14.07
CA PHE A 102 7.94 2.89 -12.96
C PHE A 102 7.20 2.75 -11.63
N VAL A 103 6.28 3.67 -11.35
CA VAL A 103 5.51 3.69 -10.10
C VAL A 103 4.51 2.53 -10.05
N SER A 104 3.82 2.25 -11.16
CA SER A 104 2.80 1.20 -11.20
C SER A 104 3.36 -0.23 -11.27
N HIS A 105 4.53 -0.44 -11.88
CA HIS A 105 5.04 -1.79 -12.19
C HIS A 105 6.36 -2.13 -11.49
N ILE A 106 7.33 -1.19 -11.51
CA ILE A 106 8.71 -1.47 -11.08
C ILE A 106 8.86 -1.30 -9.57
N SER A 107 8.05 -0.44 -8.95
CA SER A 107 8.11 -0.11 -7.53
C SER A 107 7.42 -1.14 -6.60
N PHE A 108 7.17 -2.34 -7.09
CA PHE A 108 6.42 -3.41 -6.41
C PHE A 108 6.94 -3.71 -4.99
N PHE A 109 8.26 -3.88 -4.83
CA PHE A 109 8.87 -4.20 -3.54
C PHE A 109 8.74 -3.08 -2.50
N PRO A 110 9.11 -1.82 -2.81
CA PRO A 110 8.86 -0.69 -1.91
C PRO A 110 7.41 -0.54 -1.48
N ILE A 111 6.46 -0.87 -2.35
CA ILE A 111 5.02 -0.73 -2.05
C ILE A 111 4.52 -1.84 -1.14
N LEU A 112 4.97 -3.09 -1.32
CA LEU A 112 4.51 -4.20 -0.47
C LEU A 112 5.18 -4.24 0.89
N PHE A 113 6.40 -3.73 0.99
CA PHE A 113 7.20 -3.83 2.21
C PHE A 113 6.51 -3.25 3.47
N PRO A 114 5.94 -2.03 3.46
CA PRO A 114 5.25 -1.48 4.63
C PRO A 114 4.10 -2.35 5.10
N GLY A 115 3.19 -2.74 4.20
CA GLY A 115 2.04 -3.58 4.55
C GLY A 115 2.46 -4.94 5.09
N LEU A 116 3.52 -5.54 4.55
CA LEU A 116 4.07 -6.82 5.00
C LEU A 116 4.73 -6.69 6.38
N VAL A 117 5.58 -5.69 6.58
CA VAL A 117 6.27 -5.44 7.86
C VAL A 117 5.27 -5.19 8.98
N VAL A 118 4.30 -4.30 8.74
CA VAL A 118 3.23 -4.03 9.71
C VAL A 118 2.46 -5.33 9.99
N SER A 119 2.09 -6.08 8.95
CA SER A 119 1.36 -7.33 9.14
C SER A 119 2.16 -8.37 9.96
N LEU A 120 3.49 -8.42 9.82
CA LEU A 120 4.34 -9.32 10.59
C LEU A 120 4.50 -8.89 12.04
N ILE A 121 4.68 -7.59 12.29
CA ILE A 121 4.82 -7.03 13.64
C ILE A 121 3.56 -7.34 14.47
N TYR A 122 2.38 -7.16 13.88
CA TYR A 122 1.08 -7.37 14.55
C TYR A 122 0.54 -8.80 14.44
N ARG A 123 1.33 -9.75 13.91
CA ARG A 123 0.95 -11.17 13.87
C ARG A 123 1.20 -11.88 15.21
N PHE A 124 2.13 -11.37 16.02
CA PHE A 124 2.51 -11.86 17.35
C PHE A 124 1.78 -11.08 18.44
#